data_AF-A0A1A8G5W3-F1
#
_entry.id   AF-A0A1A8G5W3-F1
#
_cell.length_a   1.000
_cell.length_b   1.000
_cell.length_c   1.000
_cell.angle_alpha   90.00
_cell.angle_beta   90.00
_cell.angle_gamma   90.00
#
_symmetry.space_group_name_H-M   'P 1'
#
loop_
_entity.id
_entity.type
_entity.pdbx_description
1 polymer ?
#
loop_
_entity_poly.entity_id
_entity_poly.type
_entity_poly.pdbx_seq_one_letter_code
_entity_poly.pdbx_strand_id
1 'polypeptide(L)'
;MASDHGVPGATGVFGDFPPSYTRTQPPVNPDLLRRPSYCHAAFALKQISKGKAVGQKAPLWIRARFQAFLFSLGCHIQSHCGKVLFIGLLVFGALSVGLRVAAIETNIEQLWVEAGSRVSTELRYTKEKQGEESVFTSQMLIQTPKEEGADVLTQEALLVHMDAALAASRVQVSLFGKSWDLNKICYKSGVPIIENVMIERMIDKLFPCMIITPLDCFWEGAKLQGGSAYLPGMPDIQWMNLDPVKLMEELSQFTSLEGFKEML
;
A
#
# COMPACT_ATOMS: atom_id res chain seq x y z
N MET A 1 70.19 55.62 -11.72
CA MET A 1 70.61 56.29 -10.48
C MET A 1 70.39 55.28 -9.36
N ALA A 2 71.26 54.29 -9.19
CA ALA A 2 72.56 54.37 -8.51
C ALA A 2 72.42 54.97 -7.10
N SER A 3 72.26 54.13 -6.08
CA SER A 3 73.36 53.87 -5.15
C SER A 3 73.05 52.69 -4.24
N ASP A 4 73.99 51.77 -4.26
CA ASP A 4 74.15 50.58 -3.45
C ASP A 4 75.20 50.90 -2.38
N HIS A 5 75.06 50.36 -1.17
CA HIS A 5 76.16 50.18 -0.22
C HIS A 5 75.81 49.01 0.74
N GLY A 6 76.44 47.85 0.50
CA GLY A 6 76.62 46.79 1.49
C GLY A 6 77.54 47.22 2.65
N VAL A 7 77.90 46.42 3.66
CA VAL A 7 78.29 44.99 3.73
C VAL A 7 78.38 44.61 5.25
N PRO A 8 78.92 43.46 5.72
CA PRO A 8 78.44 42.06 5.79
C PRO A 8 78.25 41.51 7.24
N GLY A 9 77.69 40.28 7.37
CA GLY A 9 78.18 39.35 8.42
C GLY A 9 77.21 38.31 9.01
N ALA A 10 77.27 37.09 8.46
CA ALA A 10 77.23 35.79 9.15
C ALA A 10 75.91 35.14 9.66
N THR A 11 75.53 34.08 8.92
CA THR A 11 75.22 32.68 9.36
C THR A 11 73.89 32.30 10.05
N GLY A 12 73.16 31.35 9.41
CA GLY A 12 72.27 30.33 10.03
C GLY A 12 70.77 30.66 10.03
N VAL A 13 69.95 30.24 9.05
CA VAL A 13 69.32 28.92 8.85
C VAL A 13 68.34 28.50 9.97
N PHE A 14 67.04 28.63 9.66
CA PHE A 14 65.84 27.94 10.17
C PHE A 14 65.39 28.09 11.64
N GLY A 15 64.16 28.58 11.84
CA GLY A 15 63.32 28.22 12.98
C GLY A 15 62.37 29.32 13.47
N ASP A 16 61.33 29.63 12.70
CA ASP A 16 60.19 30.42 13.22
C ASP A 16 59.46 29.62 14.30
N PHE A 17 59.59 30.08 15.55
CA PHE A 17 58.79 29.59 16.67
C PHE A 17 57.32 30.02 16.49
N PRO A 18 56.33 29.14 16.75
CA PRO A 18 54.93 29.48 16.58
C PRO A 18 54.47 30.51 17.63
N PRO A 19 53.47 31.35 17.30
CA PRO A 19 53.00 32.40 18.19
C PRO A 19 52.41 31.77 19.45
N SER A 20 52.89 32.26 20.60
CA SER A 20 52.39 31.99 21.93
C SER A 20 50.87 32.17 21.97
N TYR A 21 50.14 31.12 22.33
CA TYR A 21 48.74 31.23 22.75
C TYR A 21 48.68 32.12 24.00
N THR A 22 48.40 33.40 23.81
CA THR A 22 48.03 34.32 24.87
C THR A 22 46.77 33.76 25.51
N ARG A 23 46.84 33.37 26.78
CA ARG A 23 45.68 32.95 27.58
C ARG A 23 44.78 34.16 27.79
N THR A 24 43.96 34.49 26.80
CA THR A 24 42.85 35.44 26.96
C THR A 24 41.91 34.84 27.99
N GLN A 25 41.67 35.54 29.10
CA GLN A 25 40.61 35.15 30.03
C GLN A 25 39.30 35.10 29.22
N PRO A 26 38.50 34.03 29.35
CA PRO A 26 37.23 33.96 28.63
C PRO A 26 36.37 35.16 29.04
N PRO A 27 35.72 35.86 28.09
CA PRO A 27 34.88 37.00 28.41
C PRO A 27 33.82 36.60 29.44
N VAL A 28 33.59 37.46 30.44
CA VAL A 28 32.57 37.25 31.47
C VAL A 28 31.23 37.05 30.77
N ASN A 29 30.74 35.81 30.74
CA ASN A 29 29.54 35.47 29.99
C ASN A 29 28.33 36.12 30.69
N PRO A 30 27.66 37.12 30.07
CA PRO A 30 26.58 37.87 30.71
C PRO A 30 25.38 36.97 31.09
N ASP A 31 25.27 35.80 30.47
CA ASP A 31 24.21 34.84 30.77
C ASP A 31 24.39 34.13 32.12
N LEU A 32 25.61 34.10 32.67
CA LEU A 32 25.85 33.62 34.04
C LEU A 32 25.26 34.56 35.09
N LEU A 33 25.06 35.84 34.76
CA LEU A 33 24.45 36.83 35.65
C LEU A 33 22.93 36.88 35.49
N ARG A 34 22.41 36.70 34.27
CA ARG A 34 20.97 36.71 34.00
C ARG A 34 20.29 35.37 34.27
N ARG A 35 20.94 34.23 33.98
CA ARG A 35 20.36 32.87 34.06
C ARG A 35 21.38 31.82 34.52
N PRO A 36 21.89 31.90 35.77
CA PRO A 36 22.97 31.03 36.26
C PRO A 36 22.60 29.54 36.27
N SER A 37 21.33 29.21 36.55
CA SER A 37 20.83 27.83 36.53
C SER A 37 20.75 27.24 35.12
N TYR A 38 20.62 28.08 34.08
CA TYR A 38 20.52 27.64 32.69
C TYR A 38 21.88 27.30 32.11
N CYS A 39 22.86 28.20 32.25
CA CYS A 39 24.18 28.07 31.64
C CYS A 39 25.14 27.19 32.44
N HIS A 40 25.10 27.22 33.78
CA HIS A 40 26.02 26.44 34.62
C HIS A 40 25.38 26.13 35.98
N ALA A 41 24.51 25.11 36.01
CA ALA A 41 23.72 24.74 37.19
C ALA A 41 24.59 24.41 38.42
N ALA A 42 25.80 23.88 38.23
CA ALA A 42 26.75 23.63 39.31
C ALA A 42 27.24 24.93 39.98
N PHE A 43 27.35 26.03 39.22
CA PHE A 43 27.70 27.35 39.77
C PHE A 43 26.53 27.92 40.56
N ALA A 44 25.31 27.83 40.05
CA ALA A 44 24.10 28.21 40.77
C ALA A 44 23.94 27.44 42.08
N LEU A 45 24.20 26.12 42.09
CA LEU A 45 24.14 25.30 43.29
C LEU A 45 25.19 25.71 44.33
N LYS A 46 26.40 26.08 43.87
CA LYS A 46 27.48 26.61 44.72
C LYS A 46 27.16 28.00 45.30
N GLN A 47 26.37 28.82 44.61
CA GLN A 47 25.91 30.10 45.14
C GLN A 47 24.80 29.91 46.19
N ILE A 48 23.90 28.93 45.99
CA ILE A 48 22.89 28.55 46.97
C ILE A 48 23.53 27.94 48.22
N SER A 49 24.57 27.11 48.08
CA SER A 49 25.27 26.53 49.24
C SER A 49 26.09 27.55 50.03
N LYS A 50 26.57 28.63 49.38
CA LYS A 50 27.25 29.77 50.02
C LYS A 50 26.30 30.80 50.65
N GLY A 51 24.99 30.57 50.61
CA GLY A 51 23.98 31.48 51.15
C GLY A 51 23.79 32.77 50.36
N LYS A 52 24.31 32.86 49.13
CA LYS A 52 24.21 34.05 48.27
C LYS A 52 22.96 34.07 47.39
N ALA A 53 22.22 32.97 47.34
CA ALA A 53 20.98 32.80 46.58
C ALA A 53 20.07 31.78 47.26
N VAL A 54 18.76 31.87 47.00
CA VAL A 54 17.73 30.94 47.53
C VAL A 54 17.13 30.16 46.38
N GLY A 55 16.91 28.84 46.56
CA GLY A 55 16.29 27.99 45.55
C GLY A 55 16.29 26.50 45.93
N GLN A 56 15.57 25.69 45.15
CA GLN A 56 15.48 24.24 45.35
C GLN A 56 16.77 23.53 44.90
N LYS A 57 17.42 22.81 45.83
CA LYS A 57 18.73 22.18 45.61
C LYS A 57 18.67 20.92 44.74
N ALA A 58 17.64 20.08 44.91
CA ALA A 58 17.58 18.77 44.26
C ALA A 58 17.42 18.84 42.72
N PRO A 59 16.50 19.63 42.14
CA PRO A 59 16.38 19.75 40.69
C PRO A 59 17.64 20.37 40.05
N LEU A 60 18.28 21.30 40.75
CA LEU A 60 19.49 21.97 40.28
C LEU A 60 20.70 21.04 40.31
N TRP A 61 20.77 20.15 41.29
CA TRP A 61 21.81 19.11 41.36
C TRP A 61 21.68 18.11 40.21
N ILE A 62 20.46 17.63 39.92
CA ILE A 62 20.19 16.74 38.77
C ILE A 62 20.61 17.43 37.47
N ARG A 63 20.18 18.68 37.27
CA ARG A 63 20.55 19.48 36.09
C ARG A 63 22.06 19.65 35.95
N ALA A 64 22.77 19.95 37.05
CA ALA A 64 24.22 20.07 37.04
C ALA A 64 24.91 18.76 36.64
N ARG A 65 24.40 17.61 37.10
CA ARG A 65 24.92 16.29 36.72
C ARG A 65 24.71 15.98 35.23
N PHE A 66 23.52 16.27 34.69
CA PHE A 66 23.22 16.12 33.27
C PHE A 66 24.07 17.07 32.41
N GLN A 67 24.22 18.33 32.81
CA GLN A 67 25.07 19.30 32.12
C GLN A 67 26.54 18.86 32.10
N ALA A 68 27.06 18.35 33.21
CA ALA A 68 28.43 17.82 33.27
C ALA A 68 28.62 16.60 32.35
N PHE A 69 27.64 15.69 32.30
CA PHE A 69 27.70 14.51 31.44
C PHE A 69 27.63 14.89 29.94
N LEU A 70 26.68 15.73 29.55
CA LEU A 70 26.54 16.21 28.17
C LEU A 70 27.72 17.06 27.74
N PHE A 71 28.30 17.87 28.64
CA PHE A 71 29.51 18.62 28.36
C PHE A 71 30.71 17.70 28.14
N SER A 72 30.90 16.69 28.99
CA SER A 72 31.94 15.68 28.81
C SER A 72 31.77 14.91 27.49
N LEU A 73 30.53 14.54 27.14
CA LEU A 73 30.21 13.89 25.87
C LEU A 73 30.47 14.80 24.68
N GLY A 74 30.09 16.08 24.78
CA GLY A 74 30.35 17.10 23.76
C GLY A 74 31.84 17.33 23.54
N CYS A 75 32.64 17.40 24.61
CA CYS A 75 34.10 17.47 24.51
C CYS A 75 34.69 16.22 23.84
N HIS A 76 34.17 15.02 24.15
CA HIS A 76 34.60 13.77 23.53
C HIS A 76 34.25 13.72 22.03
N ILE A 77 33.05 14.19 21.66
CA ILE A 77 32.62 14.32 20.26
C ILE A 77 33.47 15.36 19.53
N GLN A 78 33.77 16.51 20.14
CA GLN A 78 34.62 17.54 19.55
C GLN A 78 36.04 17.02 19.29
N SER A 79 36.60 16.24 20.22
CA SER A 79 37.92 15.62 20.08
C SER A 79 37.96 14.51 19.03
N HIS A 80 36.82 13.89 18.71
CA HIS A 80 36.71 12.76 17.78
C HIS A 80 35.63 12.99 16.72
N CYS A 81 35.49 14.23 16.24
CA CYS A 81 34.35 14.66 15.41
C CYS A 81 34.21 13.82 14.13
N GLY A 82 35.31 13.57 13.43
CA GLY A 82 35.32 12.75 12.21
C GLY A 82 35.00 11.27 12.47
N LYS A 83 35.53 10.69 13.56
CA LYS A 83 35.28 9.27 13.90
C LYS A 83 33.82 9.04 14.27
N VAL A 84 33.25 9.92 15.08
CA VAL A 84 31.84 9.85 15.49
C VAL A 84 30.91 10.00 14.29
N LEU A 85 31.19 10.97 13.40
CA LEU A 85 30.40 11.19 12.18
C LEU A 85 30.48 9.99 11.24
N PHE A 86 31.67 9.45 11.01
CA PHE A 86 31.87 8.30 10.13
C PHE A 86 31.16 7.05 10.65
N ILE A 87 31.32 6.73 11.94
CA ILE A 87 30.64 5.59 12.57
C ILE A 87 29.11 5.79 12.54
N GLY A 88 28.62 6.99 12.84
CA GLY A 88 27.20 7.31 12.78
C GLY A 88 26.63 7.11 11.37
N LEU A 89 27.31 7.62 10.35
CA LEU A 89 26.91 7.45 8.95
C LEU A 89 26.93 5.97 8.53
N LEU A 90 27.92 5.19 8.97
CA LEU A 90 27.95 3.75 8.73
C LEU A 90 26.78 3.02 9.40
N VAL A 91 26.48 3.34 10.66
CA VAL A 91 25.37 2.71 11.39
C VAL A 91 24.02 3.07 10.76
N PHE A 92 23.77 4.35 10.48
CA PHE A 92 22.53 4.78 9.80
C PHE A 92 22.44 4.22 8.38
N GLY A 93 23.55 4.16 7.66
CA GLY A 93 23.63 3.51 6.35
C GLY A 93 23.26 2.03 6.42
N ALA A 94 23.83 1.29 7.36
CA ALA A 94 23.51 -0.13 7.58
C ALA A 94 22.04 -0.35 7.95
N LEU A 95 21.45 0.49 8.80
CA LEU A 95 20.02 0.43 9.13
C LEU A 95 19.14 0.75 7.92
N SER A 96 19.56 1.71 7.08
CA SER A 96 18.84 2.09 5.87
C SER A 96 18.78 0.97 4.83
N VAL A 97 19.76 0.06 4.80
CA VAL A 97 19.72 -1.14 3.92
C VAL A 97 18.52 -2.04 4.26
N GLY A 98 18.06 -2.06 5.51
CA GLY A 98 16.87 -2.81 5.93
C GLY A 98 15.58 -2.38 5.23
N LEU A 99 15.51 -1.14 4.72
CA LEU A 99 14.34 -0.64 3.98
C LEU A 99 14.11 -1.38 2.67
N ARG A 100 15.11 -2.06 2.10
CA ARG A 100 14.92 -2.91 0.91
C ARG A 100 13.95 -4.07 1.16
N VAL A 101 13.82 -4.50 2.41
CA VAL A 101 12.94 -5.61 2.82
C VAL A 101 11.55 -5.10 3.23
N ALA A 102 11.30 -3.79 3.15
CA ALA A 102 9.98 -3.23 3.44
C ALA A 102 8.96 -3.75 2.43
N ALA A 103 7.99 -4.52 2.93
CA ALA A 103 6.81 -4.90 2.17
C ALA A 103 5.69 -3.89 2.44
N ILE A 104 5.01 -3.47 1.38
CA ILE A 104 3.83 -2.61 1.50
C ILE A 104 2.63 -3.54 1.57
N GLU A 105 1.89 -3.46 2.67
CA GLU A 105 0.62 -4.15 2.80
C GLU A 105 -0.43 -3.41 1.96
N THR A 106 -0.98 -4.09 0.94
CA THR A 106 -2.00 -3.53 0.04
C THR A 106 -3.38 -4.13 0.31
N ASN A 107 -3.48 -5.11 1.21
CA ASN A 107 -4.75 -5.74 1.53
C ASN A 107 -5.57 -4.86 2.49
N ILE A 108 -6.70 -4.38 1.98
CA ILE A 108 -7.66 -3.53 2.72
C ILE A 108 -8.17 -4.26 3.98
N GLU A 109 -8.44 -5.57 3.90
CA GLU A 109 -8.95 -6.33 5.05
C GLU A 109 -7.95 -6.30 6.22
N GLN A 110 -6.65 -6.45 5.94
CA GLN A 110 -5.62 -6.44 6.96
C GLN A 110 -5.37 -5.06 7.54
N LEU A 111 -5.54 -4.01 6.73
CA LEU A 111 -5.32 -2.63 7.16
C LEU A 111 -6.44 -2.11 8.07
N TRP A 112 -7.68 -2.50 7.79
CA TRP A 112 -8.87 -1.96 8.48
C TRP A 112 -9.38 -2.83 9.62
N VAL A 113 -9.01 -4.12 9.68
CA VAL A 113 -9.42 -5.02 10.76
C VAL A 113 -8.38 -5.02 11.88
N GLU A 114 -8.83 -4.78 13.11
CA GLU A 114 -7.98 -4.88 14.29
C GLU A 114 -7.49 -6.32 14.52
N ALA A 115 -6.17 -6.48 14.67
CA ALA A 115 -5.55 -7.77 14.95
C ALA A 115 -5.99 -8.30 16.33
N GLY A 116 -6.49 -9.54 16.37
CA GLY A 116 -6.96 -10.19 17.61
C GLY A 116 -8.41 -9.86 17.98
N SER A 117 -9.12 -9.07 17.16
CA SER A 117 -10.55 -8.83 17.33
C SER A 117 -11.40 -10.08 17.05
N ARG A 118 -12.67 -10.06 17.48
CA ARG A 118 -13.64 -11.11 17.13
C ARG A 118 -13.77 -11.26 15.61
N VAL A 119 -13.83 -10.14 14.89
CA VAL A 119 -13.93 -10.10 13.41
C VAL A 119 -12.73 -10.79 12.77
N SER A 120 -11.51 -10.57 13.29
CA SER A 120 -10.32 -11.27 12.78
C SER A 120 -10.40 -12.79 12.95
N THR A 121 -11.03 -13.26 14.03
CA THR A 121 -11.22 -14.71 14.29
C THR A 121 -12.30 -15.30 13.37
N GLU A 122 -13.40 -14.58 13.19
CA GLU A 122 -14.48 -14.96 12.26
C GLU A 122 -13.97 -15.00 10.82
N LEU A 123 -13.22 -14.00 10.39
CA LEU A 123 -12.62 -13.95 9.05
C LEU A 123 -11.65 -15.12 8.82
N ARG A 124 -10.80 -15.43 9.81
CA ARG A 124 -9.90 -16.58 9.76
C ARG A 124 -10.68 -17.90 9.66
N TYR A 125 -11.73 -18.07 10.46
CA TYR A 125 -12.57 -19.27 10.40
C TYR A 125 -13.23 -19.44 9.03
N THR A 126 -13.77 -18.35 8.46
CA THR A 126 -14.34 -18.38 7.11
C THR A 126 -13.28 -18.75 6.07
N LYS A 127 -12.08 -18.17 6.14
CA LYS A 127 -10.98 -18.52 5.22
C LYS A 127 -10.56 -19.98 5.32
N GLU A 128 -10.50 -20.53 6.53
CA GLU A 128 -10.17 -21.95 6.75
C GLU A 128 -11.25 -22.92 6.22
N LYS A 129 -12.53 -22.49 6.18
CA LYS A 129 -13.65 -23.36 5.80
C LYS A 129 -14.15 -23.18 4.37
N GLN A 130 -14.14 -21.95 3.86
CA GLN A 130 -14.59 -21.61 2.50
C GLN A 130 -13.44 -21.39 1.53
N GLY A 131 -12.20 -21.26 2.01
CA GLY A 131 -11.02 -20.94 1.20
C GLY A 131 -10.59 -19.49 1.32
N GLU A 132 -9.42 -19.18 0.76
CA GLU A 132 -8.74 -17.89 0.94
C GLU A 132 -9.40 -16.73 0.17
N GLU A 133 -10.21 -17.06 -0.85
CA GLU A 133 -10.94 -16.10 -1.69
C GLU A 133 -12.45 -16.18 -1.42
N SER A 134 -13.13 -15.05 -1.52
CA SER A 134 -14.59 -15.02 -1.61
C SER A 134 -15.05 -15.87 -2.79
N VAL A 135 -16.14 -16.62 -2.64
CA VAL A 135 -16.69 -17.54 -3.66
C VAL A 135 -16.82 -16.88 -5.05
N PHE A 136 -17.05 -15.58 -5.11
CA PHE A 136 -16.99 -14.76 -6.31
C PHE A 136 -16.67 -13.30 -5.95
N THR A 137 -16.21 -12.53 -6.94
CA THR A 137 -16.10 -11.07 -6.82
C THR A 137 -17.14 -10.40 -7.71
N SER A 138 -17.84 -9.40 -7.19
CA SER A 138 -18.87 -8.68 -7.94
C SER A 138 -18.26 -7.47 -8.63
N GLN A 139 -18.46 -7.38 -9.95
CA GLN A 139 -18.15 -6.18 -10.74
C GLN A 139 -19.47 -5.45 -11.01
N MET A 140 -19.49 -4.13 -10.83
CA MET A 140 -20.72 -3.35 -10.87
C MET A 140 -20.64 -2.24 -11.92
N LEU A 141 -21.69 -2.15 -12.74
CA LEU A 141 -21.93 -1.05 -13.68
C LEU A 141 -23.15 -0.26 -13.21
N ILE A 142 -22.96 1.00 -12.83
CA ILE A 142 -24.05 1.91 -12.45
C ILE A 142 -24.24 2.96 -13.54
N GLN A 143 -25.49 3.16 -13.95
CA GLN A 143 -25.89 4.31 -14.75
C GLN A 143 -26.60 5.33 -13.89
N THR A 144 -26.15 6.58 -13.99
CA THR A 144 -26.81 7.74 -13.37
C THR A 144 -27.37 8.65 -14.45
N PRO A 145 -28.44 9.41 -14.16
CA PRO A 145 -28.91 10.43 -15.10
C PRO A 145 -27.84 11.51 -15.26
N LYS A 146 -27.83 12.20 -16.42
CA LYS A 146 -26.89 13.31 -16.68
C LYS A 146 -27.21 14.55 -15.85
N GLU A 147 -28.49 14.77 -15.58
CA GLU A 147 -29.01 15.90 -14.81
C GLU A 147 -29.54 15.40 -13.47
N GLU A 148 -29.28 16.15 -12.40
CA GLU A 148 -29.80 15.82 -11.08
C GLU A 148 -31.33 15.87 -11.07
N GLY A 149 -31.95 14.78 -10.61
CA GLY A 149 -33.42 14.65 -10.53
C GLY A 149 -34.12 14.19 -11.81
N ALA A 150 -33.38 13.92 -12.90
CA ALA A 150 -33.97 13.31 -14.10
C ALA A 150 -34.19 11.80 -13.93
N ASP A 151 -35.19 11.25 -14.63
CA ASP A 151 -35.55 9.84 -14.57
C ASP A 151 -34.69 8.97 -15.52
N VAL A 152 -34.32 7.78 -15.04
CA VAL A 152 -33.53 6.78 -15.78
C VAL A 152 -34.42 5.66 -16.32
N LEU A 153 -35.69 5.59 -15.93
CA LEU A 153 -36.66 4.57 -16.39
C LEU A 153 -37.27 4.90 -17.76
N THR A 154 -36.47 5.48 -18.66
CA THR A 154 -36.83 5.78 -20.04
C THR A 154 -36.22 4.74 -20.99
N GLN A 155 -36.85 4.53 -22.15
CA GLN A 155 -36.36 3.58 -23.14
C GLN A 155 -34.94 3.96 -23.60
N GLU A 156 -34.70 5.24 -23.83
CA GLU A 156 -33.42 5.76 -24.29
C GLU A 156 -32.32 5.52 -23.25
N ALA A 157 -32.62 5.75 -21.97
CA ALA A 157 -31.67 5.49 -20.89
C ALA A 157 -31.35 4.00 -20.77
N LEU A 158 -32.34 3.12 -20.88
CA LEU A 158 -32.12 1.67 -20.83
C LEU A 158 -31.33 1.16 -22.04
N LEU A 159 -31.52 1.74 -23.23
CA LEU A 159 -30.71 1.43 -24.41
C LEU A 159 -29.25 1.82 -24.21
N VAL A 160 -28.98 2.98 -23.60
CA VAL A 160 -27.61 3.37 -23.22
C VAL A 160 -27.01 2.37 -22.23
N HIS A 161 -27.79 1.89 -21.25
CA HIS A 161 -27.36 0.83 -20.32
C HIS A 161 -26.97 -0.44 -21.06
N MET A 162 -27.82 -0.88 -22.00
CA MET A 162 -27.62 -2.07 -22.80
C MET A 162 -26.35 -1.97 -23.64
N ASP A 163 -26.12 -0.86 -24.32
CA ASP A 163 -24.94 -0.66 -25.15
C ASP A 163 -23.65 -0.67 -24.30
N ALA A 164 -23.68 -0.03 -23.13
CA ALA A 164 -22.57 -0.05 -22.17
C ALA A 164 -22.30 -1.47 -21.64
N ALA A 165 -23.35 -2.19 -21.25
CA ALA A 165 -23.25 -3.56 -20.75
C ALA A 165 -22.75 -4.53 -21.84
N LEU A 166 -23.19 -4.37 -23.10
CA LEU A 166 -22.70 -5.17 -24.23
C LEU A 166 -21.25 -4.87 -24.57
N ALA A 167 -20.84 -3.61 -24.50
CA ALA A 167 -19.45 -3.24 -24.69
C ALA A 167 -18.57 -3.86 -23.59
N ALA A 168 -19.04 -3.84 -22.34
CA ALA A 168 -18.36 -4.47 -21.21
C ALA A 168 -18.30 -6.01 -21.33
N SER A 169 -19.37 -6.67 -21.78
CA SER A 169 -19.41 -8.13 -21.86
C SER A 169 -18.53 -8.72 -22.98
N ARG A 170 -18.23 -7.93 -24.02
CA ARG A 170 -17.43 -8.36 -25.19
C ARG A 170 -15.94 -8.06 -25.07
N VAL A 171 -15.48 -7.57 -23.92
CA VAL A 171 -14.05 -7.32 -23.67
C VAL A 171 -13.29 -8.65 -23.72
N GLN A 172 -12.15 -8.65 -24.44
CA GLN A 172 -11.25 -9.78 -24.54
C GLN A 172 -9.83 -9.37 -24.19
N VAL A 173 -9.16 -10.19 -23.39
CA VAL A 173 -7.78 -9.96 -22.94
C VAL A 173 -6.90 -11.12 -23.37
N SER A 174 -5.78 -10.81 -24.05
CA SER A 174 -4.76 -11.82 -24.37
C SER A 174 -3.74 -11.89 -23.24
N LEU A 175 -3.73 -13.00 -22.51
CA LEU A 175 -2.83 -13.25 -21.38
C LEU A 175 -2.25 -14.66 -21.52
N PHE A 176 -0.92 -14.79 -21.41
CA PHE A 176 -0.20 -16.07 -21.56
C PHE A 176 -0.47 -16.79 -22.89
N GLY A 177 -0.63 -16.04 -23.99
CA GLY A 177 -0.88 -16.61 -25.32
C GLY A 177 -2.30 -17.18 -25.50
N LYS A 178 -3.21 -16.95 -24.55
CA LYS A 178 -4.63 -17.31 -24.64
C LYS A 178 -5.50 -16.06 -24.57
N SER A 179 -6.59 -16.06 -25.33
CA SER A 179 -7.64 -15.04 -25.22
C SER A 179 -8.65 -15.42 -24.13
N TRP A 180 -8.87 -14.51 -23.20
CA TRP A 180 -9.81 -14.58 -22.11
C TRP A 180 -11.01 -13.68 -22.42
N ASP A 181 -12.20 -14.24 -22.36
CA ASP A 181 -13.48 -13.56 -22.51
C ASP A 181 -14.29 -13.67 -21.21
N LEU A 182 -15.39 -12.94 -21.13
CA LEU A 182 -16.25 -12.95 -19.93
C LEU A 182 -16.77 -14.36 -19.60
N ASN A 183 -17.11 -15.17 -20.61
CA ASN A 183 -17.66 -16.51 -20.44
C ASN A 183 -16.69 -17.49 -19.73
N LYS A 184 -15.37 -17.25 -19.83
CA LYS A 184 -14.34 -18.06 -19.15
C LYS A 184 -14.03 -17.61 -17.73
N ILE A 185 -14.36 -16.38 -17.35
CA ILE A 185 -14.01 -15.80 -16.03
C ILE A 185 -15.23 -15.61 -15.13
N CYS A 186 -16.44 -15.59 -15.69
CA CYS A 186 -17.66 -15.34 -14.94
C CYS A 186 -17.95 -16.49 -13.96
N TYR A 187 -18.62 -16.14 -12.86
CA TYR A 187 -19.12 -17.14 -11.93
C TYR A 187 -20.35 -17.86 -12.52
N LYS A 188 -20.28 -19.20 -12.53
CA LYS A 188 -21.34 -20.11 -12.97
C LYS A 188 -21.79 -20.95 -11.78
N SER A 189 -23.04 -20.81 -11.36
CA SER A 189 -23.57 -21.48 -10.19
C SER A 189 -24.11 -22.87 -10.54
N GLY A 190 -23.65 -23.92 -9.85
CA GLY A 190 -24.29 -25.24 -9.93
C GLY A 190 -24.13 -25.96 -11.27
N VAL A 191 -23.00 -25.81 -11.96
CA VAL A 191 -22.77 -26.50 -13.24
C VAL A 191 -22.91 -28.03 -13.03
N PRO A 192 -23.82 -28.71 -13.76
CA PRO A 192 -24.05 -30.13 -13.59
C PRO A 192 -22.89 -30.95 -14.18
N ILE A 193 -22.61 -32.09 -13.56
CA ILE A 193 -21.64 -33.06 -14.07
C ILE A 193 -22.37 -33.96 -15.07
N ILE A 194 -21.92 -33.97 -16.32
CA ILE A 194 -22.55 -34.71 -17.42
C ILE A 194 -21.54 -35.71 -17.98
N GLU A 195 -21.92 -36.98 -18.10
CA GLU A 195 -21.01 -38.04 -18.59
C GLU A 195 -20.73 -37.93 -20.11
N ASN A 196 -21.67 -37.38 -20.87
CA ASN A 196 -21.52 -37.23 -22.31
C ASN A 196 -20.70 -35.98 -22.66
N VAL A 197 -19.46 -36.20 -23.14
CA VAL A 197 -18.48 -35.17 -23.51
C VAL A 197 -19.00 -34.15 -24.53
N MET A 198 -19.89 -34.54 -25.45
CA MET A 198 -20.45 -33.61 -26.44
C MET A 198 -21.41 -32.61 -25.77
N ILE A 199 -22.25 -33.11 -24.87
CA ILE A 199 -23.24 -32.30 -24.14
C ILE A 199 -22.56 -31.47 -23.05
N GLU A 200 -21.56 -32.03 -22.37
CA GLU A 200 -20.71 -31.28 -21.42
C GLU A 200 -20.11 -30.04 -22.07
N ARG A 201 -19.45 -30.19 -23.24
CA ARG A 201 -18.89 -29.04 -23.97
C ARG A 201 -19.92 -28.05 -24.48
N MET A 202 -21.13 -28.52 -24.78
CA MET A 202 -22.24 -27.67 -25.18
C MET A 202 -22.72 -26.83 -23.99
N ILE A 203 -22.97 -27.49 -22.86
CA ILE A 203 -23.44 -26.88 -21.63
C ILE A 203 -22.40 -25.93 -21.09
N ASP A 204 -21.11 -26.26 -21.08
CA ASP A 204 -20.04 -25.33 -20.67
C ASP A 204 -20.09 -23.99 -21.41
N LYS A 205 -20.43 -24.02 -22.70
CA LYS A 205 -20.54 -22.81 -23.53
C LYS A 205 -21.83 -22.05 -23.33
N LEU A 206 -22.95 -22.75 -23.07
CA LEU A 206 -24.27 -22.14 -22.89
C LEU A 206 -24.61 -21.82 -21.44
N PHE A 207 -23.94 -22.40 -20.45
CA PHE A 207 -24.29 -22.23 -19.06
C PHE A 207 -24.19 -20.74 -18.68
N PRO A 208 -25.27 -20.14 -18.14
CA PRO A 208 -25.36 -18.71 -18.03
C PRO A 208 -24.35 -18.18 -17.01
N CYS A 209 -23.73 -17.06 -17.36
CA CYS A 209 -22.98 -16.27 -16.40
C CYS A 209 -23.95 -15.59 -15.44
N MET A 210 -23.63 -15.56 -14.15
CA MET A 210 -24.39 -14.81 -13.14
C MET A 210 -24.20 -13.31 -13.37
N ILE A 211 -25.08 -12.71 -14.17
CA ILE A 211 -25.17 -11.27 -14.42
C ILE A 211 -26.52 -10.83 -13.90
N ILE A 212 -26.54 -9.89 -12.95
CA ILE A 212 -27.77 -9.33 -12.40
C ILE A 212 -27.97 -7.96 -13.05
N THR A 213 -28.99 -7.83 -13.89
CA THR A 213 -29.24 -6.58 -14.63
C THR A 213 -30.74 -6.31 -14.79
N PRO A 214 -31.17 -5.03 -14.80
CA PRO A 214 -32.55 -4.70 -15.14
C PRO A 214 -32.96 -5.15 -16.55
N LEU A 215 -31.98 -5.46 -17.41
CA LEU A 215 -32.21 -5.98 -18.76
C LEU A 215 -32.70 -7.43 -18.77
N ASP A 216 -32.59 -8.18 -17.66
CA ASP A 216 -33.06 -9.57 -17.57
C ASP A 216 -34.59 -9.69 -17.71
N CYS A 217 -35.32 -8.60 -17.48
CA CYS A 217 -36.77 -8.53 -17.74
C CYS A 217 -37.10 -8.40 -19.23
N PHE A 218 -36.12 -8.14 -20.09
CA PHE A 218 -36.27 -7.89 -21.51
C PHE A 218 -35.51 -8.93 -22.33
N TRP A 219 -35.95 -9.13 -23.57
CA TRP A 219 -35.32 -10.04 -24.51
C TRP A 219 -33.84 -9.68 -24.77
N GLU A 220 -33.54 -8.38 -24.75
CA GLU A 220 -32.20 -7.82 -24.92
C GLU A 220 -31.20 -8.31 -23.87
N GLY A 221 -31.64 -8.71 -22.67
CA GLY A 221 -30.77 -9.26 -21.64
C GLY A 221 -30.02 -10.51 -22.09
N ALA A 222 -30.66 -11.34 -22.93
CA ALA A 222 -30.02 -12.53 -23.50
C ALA A 222 -28.81 -12.21 -24.40
N LYS A 223 -28.68 -10.97 -24.92
CA LYS A 223 -27.52 -10.54 -25.71
C LYS A 223 -26.26 -10.40 -24.86
N LEU A 224 -26.40 -10.22 -23.55
CA LEU A 224 -25.28 -10.10 -22.62
C LEU A 224 -24.66 -11.46 -22.31
N GLN A 225 -25.45 -12.53 -22.42
CA GLN A 225 -24.96 -13.89 -22.26
C GLN A 225 -24.12 -14.27 -23.48
N GLY A 226 -22.84 -14.50 -23.24
CA GLY A 226 -21.92 -14.99 -24.25
C GLY A 226 -22.06 -16.49 -24.47
N GLY A 227 -21.52 -16.97 -25.59
CA GLY A 227 -21.47 -18.40 -25.91
C GLY A 227 -22.35 -18.76 -27.10
N SER A 228 -21.77 -19.58 -27.98
CA SER A 228 -22.52 -20.28 -29.01
C SER A 228 -22.16 -21.75 -28.95
N ALA A 229 -23.16 -22.60 -29.11
CA ALA A 229 -22.94 -24.04 -29.20
C ALA A 229 -23.50 -24.58 -30.51
N TYR A 230 -22.71 -25.47 -31.11
CA TYR A 230 -23.06 -26.14 -32.35
C TYR A 230 -23.64 -27.51 -32.03
N LEU A 231 -24.86 -27.75 -32.49
CA LEU A 231 -25.46 -29.08 -32.49
C LEU A 231 -25.54 -29.62 -33.92
N PRO A 232 -25.13 -30.88 -34.16
CA PRO A 232 -25.25 -31.48 -35.48
C PRO A 232 -26.71 -31.42 -35.99
N GLY A 233 -26.92 -30.77 -37.13
CA GLY A 233 -28.26 -30.63 -37.73
C GLY A 233 -29.02 -29.36 -37.33
N MET A 234 -28.45 -28.51 -36.47
CA MET A 234 -29.03 -27.22 -36.10
C MET A 234 -28.06 -26.07 -36.40
N PRO A 235 -28.57 -24.84 -36.62
CA PRO A 235 -27.73 -23.64 -36.64
C PRO A 235 -27.11 -23.39 -35.26
N ASP A 236 -26.05 -22.57 -35.20
CA ASP A 236 -25.42 -22.18 -33.94
C ASP A 236 -26.46 -21.63 -32.95
N ILE A 237 -26.51 -22.25 -31.78
CA ILE A 237 -27.45 -21.94 -30.71
C ILE A 237 -26.82 -20.93 -29.76
N GLN A 238 -27.57 -19.90 -29.43
CA GLN A 238 -27.26 -18.82 -28.51
C GLN A 238 -28.50 -18.54 -27.65
N TRP A 239 -28.34 -17.88 -26.50
CA TRP A 239 -29.49 -17.49 -25.67
C TRP A 239 -30.54 -16.66 -26.42
N MET A 240 -30.12 -15.93 -27.46
CA MET A 240 -31.00 -15.14 -28.33
C MET A 240 -31.91 -15.95 -29.25
N ASN A 241 -31.64 -17.24 -29.48
CA ASN A 241 -32.46 -18.09 -30.36
C ASN A 241 -32.80 -19.44 -29.72
N LEU A 242 -32.46 -19.61 -28.44
CA LEU A 242 -32.65 -20.84 -27.69
C LEU A 242 -34.01 -20.83 -26.98
N ASP A 243 -34.79 -21.89 -27.20
CA ASP A 243 -35.89 -22.26 -26.32
C ASP A 243 -35.37 -23.30 -25.31
N PRO A 244 -35.25 -22.95 -24.02
CA PRO A 244 -34.67 -23.85 -23.02
C PRO A 244 -35.55 -25.08 -22.79
N VAL A 245 -36.88 -24.96 -22.89
CA VAL A 245 -37.79 -26.10 -22.66
C VAL A 245 -37.62 -27.12 -23.77
N LYS A 246 -37.63 -26.64 -25.02
CA LYS A 246 -37.42 -27.50 -26.18
C LYS A 246 -36.05 -28.16 -26.19
N LEU A 247 -34.99 -27.42 -25.84
CA LEU A 247 -33.64 -27.98 -25.75
C LEU A 247 -33.57 -29.10 -24.68
N MET A 248 -34.20 -28.90 -23.53
CA MET A 248 -34.24 -29.92 -22.47
C MET A 248 -35.00 -31.17 -22.92
N GLU A 249 -36.10 -31.03 -23.66
CA GLU A 249 -36.82 -32.16 -24.25
C GLU A 249 -35.94 -32.95 -25.23
N GLU A 250 -35.20 -32.26 -26.10
CA GLU A 250 -34.28 -32.91 -27.05
C GLU A 250 -33.11 -33.60 -26.32
N LEU A 251 -32.50 -32.94 -25.33
CA LEU A 251 -31.40 -33.50 -24.54
C LEU A 251 -31.83 -34.68 -23.66
N SER A 252 -33.10 -34.71 -23.22
CA SER A 252 -33.66 -35.83 -22.46
C SER A 252 -33.62 -37.16 -23.22
N GLN A 253 -33.61 -37.10 -24.56
CA GLN A 253 -33.54 -38.29 -25.41
C GLN A 253 -32.13 -38.87 -25.48
N PHE A 254 -31.10 -38.05 -25.23
CA PHE A 254 -29.70 -38.42 -25.39
C PHE A 254 -28.96 -38.65 -24.06
N THR A 255 -29.46 -38.11 -22.94
CA THR A 255 -28.82 -38.20 -21.60
C THR A 255 -29.84 -38.21 -20.47
N SER A 256 -29.51 -38.86 -19.35
CA SER A 256 -30.26 -38.70 -18.10
C SER A 256 -30.16 -37.24 -17.63
N LEU A 257 -31.32 -36.65 -17.34
CA LEU A 257 -31.46 -35.27 -16.87
C LEU A 257 -31.53 -35.16 -15.34
N GLU A 258 -31.19 -36.20 -14.59
CA GLU A 258 -31.25 -36.16 -13.11
C GLU A 258 -30.50 -34.95 -12.54
N GLY A 259 -29.29 -34.66 -13.06
CA GLY A 259 -28.48 -33.51 -12.63
C GLY A 259 -29.05 -32.13 -13.01
N PHE A 260 -29.95 -32.05 -13.99
CA PHE A 260 -30.63 -30.81 -14.36
C PHE A 260 -31.91 -30.57 -13.56
N LYS A 261 -32.58 -31.66 -13.15
CA LYS A 261 -33.83 -31.59 -12.41
C LYS A 261 -33.66 -31.08 -10.98
N GLU A 262 -32.46 -31.23 -10.41
CA GLU A 262 -32.12 -30.66 -9.10
C GLU A 262 -31.91 -29.13 -9.13
N MET A 263 -31.88 -28.49 -10.31
CA MET A 263 -31.64 -27.05 -10.48
C MET A 263 -32.90 -26.21 -10.79
N LEU A 264 -34.05 -26.85 -11.07
CA LEU A 264 -35.35 -26.22 -11.31
C LEU A 264 -36.17 -26.14 -10.00
#